data_AF-A0A662VZZ6-F1
#
_entry.id   AF-A0A662VZZ6-F1
#
_cell.length_a   1.000
_cell.length_b   1.000
_cell.length_c   1.000
_cell.angle_alpha   90.00
_cell.angle_beta   90.00
_cell.angle_gamma   90.00
#
_symmetry.space_group_name_H-M   'P 1'
#
loop_
_entity.id
_entity.type
_entity.pdbx_description
1 polymer ?
#
loop_
_entity_poly.entity_id
_entity_poly.type
_entity_poly.pdbx_seq_one_letter_code
_entity_poly.pdbx_strand_id
1 'polypeptide(L)'
;MAEEDLETYERVTKIANITTLIGVIASVFLNIWVIISLMSDLFGIDFGEWAREIIEYGWRLPPNWVQQYQSFLTTLQWVLLVTVITDTAVSYRYMVEGEPKVPLSYQRIVSFIGFFCGMWLYLAYHVTAYGLIFFASFVTFTWTMFVKEERAEEEKEEFEPEVWKETASIFNKWW
;
A
#
# COMPACT_ATOMS: atom_id res chain seq x y z
N MET A 1 -68.03 5.60 10.72
CA MET A 1 -67.88 4.43 9.82
C MET A 1 -66.71 4.59 8.85
N ALA A 2 -66.59 5.66 8.06
CA ALA A 2 -65.44 5.82 7.15
C ALA A 2 -64.10 6.12 7.85
N GLU A 3 -64.10 6.84 8.98
CA GLU A 3 -62.87 7.17 9.73
C GLU A 3 -62.31 5.98 10.54
N GLU A 4 -63.17 5.16 11.15
CA GLU A 4 -62.74 3.93 11.86
C GLU A 4 -62.10 2.90 10.93
N ASP A 5 -62.60 2.77 9.69
CA ASP A 5 -62.01 1.88 8.68
C ASP A 5 -60.62 2.38 8.23
N LEU A 6 -60.45 3.70 8.09
CA LEU A 6 -59.19 4.34 7.72
C LEU A 6 -58.12 4.16 8.81
N GLU A 7 -58.49 4.37 10.08
CA GLU A 7 -57.58 4.23 11.22
C GLU A 7 -57.16 2.76 11.43
N THR A 8 -58.08 1.83 11.17
CA THR A 8 -57.82 0.39 11.21
C THR A 8 -56.90 -0.04 10.06
N TYR A 9 -57.13 0.47 8.85
CA TYR A 9 -56.30 0.21 7.67
C TYR A 9 -54.88 0.74 7.85
N GLU A 10 -54.72 1.94 8.42
CA GLU A 10 -53.42 2.56 8.69
C GLU A 10 -52.62 1.80 9.77
N ARG A 11 -53.31 1.28 10.80
CA ARG A 11 -52.66 0.45 11.83
C ARG A 11 -52.21 -0.90 11.28
N VAL A 12 -53.03 -1.56 10.46
CA VAL A 12 -52.71 -2.85 9.83
C VAL A 12 -51.57 -2.72 8.82
N THR A 13 -51.57 -1.68 7.99
CA THR A 13 -50.49 -1.42 7.03
C THR A 13 -49.16 -1.08 7.72
N LYS A 14 -49.18 -0.32 8.82
CA LYS A 14 -47.98 -0.02 9.60
C LYS A 14 -47.36 -1.27 10.24
N ILE A 15 -48.19 -2.17 10.78
CA ILE A 15 -47.72 -3.46 11.33
C ILE A 15 -47.17 -4.34 10.21
N ALA A 16 -47.89 -4.47 9.10
CA ALA A 16 -47.44 -5.25 7.95
C ALA A 16 -46.10 -4.74 7.39
N ASN A 17 -45.90 -3.42 7.31
CA ASN A 17 -44.66 -2.83 6.83
C ASN A 17 -43.48 -3.09 7.78
N ILE A 18 -43.70 -3.04 9.11
CA ILE A 18 -42.68 -3.39 10.10
C ILE A 18 -42.32 -4.88 10.01
N THR A 19 -43.30 -5.77 9.92
CA THR A 19 -43.07 -7.21 9.75
C THR A 19 -42.33 -7.51 8.45
N THR A 20 -42.66 -6.80 7.36
CA THR A 20 -41.99 -6.94 6.07
C THR A 20 -40.55 -6.43 6.16
N LEU A 21 -40.29 -5.28 6.78
CA LEU A 21 -38.94 -4.77 7.01
C LEU A 21 -38.09 -5.73 7.85
N ILE A 22 -38.62 -6.25 8.95
CA ILE A 22 -37.94 -7.24 9.79
C ILE A 22 -37.67 -8.52 8.99
N GLY A 23 -38.65 -8.97 8.19
CA GLY A 23 -38.50 -10.13 7.31
C GLY A 23 -37.41 -9.94 6.26
N VAL A 24 -37.33 -8.75 5.66
CA VAL A 24 -36.27 -8.39 4.69
C VAL A 24 -34.91 -8.34 5.38
N ILE A 25 -34.80 -7.70 6.55
CA ILE A 25 -33.55 -7.64 7.31
C ILE A 25 -33.09 -9.06 7.69
N ALA A 26 -34.00 -9.88 8.24
CA ALA A 26 -33.70 -11.27 8.58
C ALA A 26 -33.31 -12.09 7.34
N SER A 27 -33.98 -11.90 6.22
CA SER A 27 -33.65 -12.56 4.95
C SER A 27 -32.27 -12.16 4.45
N VAL A 28 -31.91 -10.88 4.53
CA VAL A 28 -30.58 -10.38 4.13
C VAL A 28 -29.51 -10.93 5.06
N PHE A 29 -29.73 -10.90 6.37
CA PHE A 29 -28.81 -11.47 7.35
C PHE A 29 -28.60 -12.97 7.15
N LEU A 30 -29.67 -13.73 6.92
CA LEU A 30 -29.57 -15.16 6.64
C LEU A 30 -28.84 -15.43 5.32
N ASN A 31 -29.05 -14.62 4.29
CA ASN A 31 -28.35 -14.78 3.03
C ASN A 31 -26.85 -14.50 3.19
N ILE A 32 -26.48 -13.42 3.87
CA ILE A 32 -25.09 -13.13 4.22
C ILE A 32 -24.47 -14.27 5.05
N TRP A 33 -25.22 -14.79 6.03
CA TRP A 33 -24.78 -15.91 6.85
C TRP A 33 -24.52 -17.18 6.03
N VAL A 34 -25.43 -17.52 5.12
CA VAL A 34 -25.26 -18.67 4.21
C VAL A 34 -24.07 -18.48 3.28
N ILE A 35 -23.86 -17.27 2.76
CA ILE A 35 -22.68 -16.96 1.94
C ILE A 35 -21.40 -17.19 2.75
N ILE A 36 -21.33 -16.68 3.98
CA ILE A 36 -20.15 -16.87 4.86
C ILE A 36 -19.95 -18.35 5.17
N SER A 37 -21.02 -19.10 5.46
CA SER A 37 -20.97 -20.54 5.74
C SER A 37 -20.46 -21.33 4.52
N LEU A 38 -20.95 -21.03 3.32
CA LEU A 38 -20.50 -21.68 2.09
C LEU A 38 -19.04 -21.32 1.75
N MET A 39 -18.63 -20.08 2.01
CA MET A 39 -17.23 -19.70 1.91
C MET A 39 -16.37 -20.45 2.93
N SER A 40 -16.85 -20.62 4.17
CA SER A 40 -16.16 -21.39 5.21
C SER A 40 -15.92 -22.83 4.79
N ASP A 41 -16.96 -23.49 4.26
CA ASP A 41 -16.87 -24.85 3.73
C ASP A 41 -15.92 -24.94 2.54
N LEU A 42 -15.96 -23.96 1.63
CA LEU A 42 -15.14 -23.95 0.42
C LEU A 42 -13.65 -23.71 0.69
N PHE A 43 -13.34 -22.80 1.62
CA PHE A 43 -11.97 -22.50 2.03
C PHE A 43 -11.44 -23.48 3.09
N GLY A 44 -12.31 -24.28 3.72
CA GLY A 44 -11.94 -25.19 4.81
C GLY A 44 -11.46 -24.46 6.07
N ILE A 45 -11.84 -23.18 6.22
CA ILE A 45 -11.45 -22.29 7.32
C ILE A 45 -12.71 -21.84 8.03
N ASP A 46 -12.74 -21.94 9.37
CA ASP A 46 -13.82 -21.36 10.19
C ASP A 46 -13.71 -19.83 10.16
N PHE A 47 -14.63 -19.16 9.44
CA PHE A 47 -14.64 -17.69 9.33
C PHE A 47 -14.86 -17.00 10.68
N GLY A 48 -15.50 -17.66 11.66
CA GLY A 48 -15.71 -17.13 12.99
C GLY A 48 -14.41 -17.07 13.80
N GLU A 49 -13.60 -18.13 13.75
CA GLU A 49 -12.25 -18.13 14.33
C GLU A 49 -11.32 -17.15 13.60
N TRP A 50 -11.36 -17.12 12.27
CA TRP A 50 -10.56 -16.19 11.47
C TRP A 50 -10.90 -14.72 11.76
N ALA A 51 -12.18 -14.38 11.88
CA ALA A 51 -12.60 -13.02 12.25
C ALA A 51 -12.14 -12.66 13.67
N ARG A 52 -12.15 -13.62 14.59
CA ARG A 52 -11.69 -13.43 15.97
C ARG A 52 -10.17 -13.23 16.02
N GLU A 53 -9.40 -14.02 15.27
CA GLU A 53 -7.95 -13.81 15.12
C GLU A 53 -7.65 -12.44 14.52
N ILE A 54 -8.42 -11.98 13.54
CA ILE A 54 -8.24 -10.63 12.95
C ILE A 54 -8.54 -9.52 13.96
N ILE A 55 -9.59 -9.68 14.77
CA ILE A 55 -9.92 -8.69 15.80
C ILE A 55 -8.88 -8.70 16.93
N GLU A 56 -8.37 -9.87 17.31
CA GLU A 56 -7.43 -10.04 18.42
C GLU A 56 -6.00 -9.62 18.07
N TYR A 57 -5.54 -9.94 16.86
CA TYR A 57 -4.22 -9.49 16.37
C TYR A 57 -4.28 -8.11 15.71
N GLY A 58 -5.47 -7.61 15.38
CA GLY A 58 -5.71 -6.25 14.88
C GLY A 58 -4.97 -5.98 13.56
N TRP A 59 -4.13 -4.94 13.56
CA TRP A 59 -3.31 -4.57 12.39
C TRP A 59 -2.09 -5.49 12.18
N ARG A 60 -1.87 -6.46 13.08
CA ARG A 60 -0.80 -7.44 12.98
C ARG A 60 -1.32 -8.71 12.32
N LEU A 61 -0.56 -9.23 11.35
CA LEU A 61 -0.85 -10.53 10.76
C LEU A 61 -0.81 -11.62 11.86
N PRO A 62 -1.82 -12.53 11.89
CA PRO A 62 -1.81 -13.64 12.83
C PRO A 62 -0.52 -14.45 12.71
N PRO A 63 0.06 -14.97 13.82
CA PRO A 63 1.33 -15.72 13.79
C PRO A 63 1.29 -16.91 12.83
N ASN A 64 0.14 -17.56 12.71
CA ASN A 64 -0.10 -18.70 11.80
C ASN A 64 0.08 -18.29 10.33
N TRP A 65 -0.39 -17.10 9.96
CA TRP A 65 -0.24 -16.54 8.62
C TRP A 65 1.22 -16.17 8.34
N VAL A 66 1.91 -15.58 9.30
CA VAL A 66 3.33 -15.26 9.17
C VAL A 66 4.14 -16.53 8.92
N GLN A 67 3.84 -17.62 9.62
CA GLN A 67 4.50 -18.92 9.40
C GLN A 67 4.17 -19.53 8.03
N GLN A 68 2.90 -19.49 7.62
CA GLN A 68 2.49 -20.04 6.33
C GLN A 68 3.13 -19.28 5.14
N TYR A 69 3.18 -17.95 5.23
CA TYR A 69 3.75 -17.07 4.20
C TYR A 69 5.21 -16.73 4.45
N GLN A 70 5.91 -17.44 5.34
CA GLN A 70 7.29 -17.16 5.73
C GLN A 70 8.23 -17.14 4.51
N SER A 71 8.04 -18.05 3.56
CA SER A 71 8.84 -18.08 2.33
C SER A 71 8.65 -16.80 1.50
N PHE A 72 7.41 -16.32 1.36
CA PHE A 72 7.10 -15.08 0.65
C PHE A 72 7.70 -13.86 1.34
N LEU A 73 7.55 -13.77 2.66
CA LEU A 73 8.12 -12.68 3.47
C LEU A 73 9.65 -12.67 3.41
N THR A 74 10.27 -13.84 3.43
CA THR A 74 11.73 -13.98 3.29
C THR A 74 12.18 -13.52 1.91
N THR A 75 11.45 -13.86 0.84
CA THR A 75 11.73 -13.35 -0.50
C THR A 75 11.62 -11.84 -0.57
N LEU A 76 10.57 -11.24 0.01
CA LEU A 76 10.42 -9.78 0.07
C LEU A 76 11.59 -9.13 0.82
N GLN A 77 12.06 -9.74 1.91
CA GLN A 77 13.21 -9.25 2.65
C GLN A 77 14.49 -9.30 1.80
N TRP A 78 14.69 -10.36 1.03
CA TRP A 78 15.82 -10.46 0.10
C TRP A 78 15.74 -9.44 -1.03
N VAL A 79 14.56 -9.25 -1.62
CA VAL A 79 14.35 -8.23 -2.66
C VAL A 79 14.69 -6.85 -2.10
N LEU A 80 14.15 -6.51 -0.92
CA LEU A 80 14.41 -5.23 -0.28
C LEU A 80 15.89 -5.02 0.04
N LEU A 81 16.59 -6.07 0.51
CA LEU A 81 18.02 -6.02 0.77
C LEU A 81 18.82 -5.74 -0.50
N VAL A 82 18.54 -6.46 -1.60
CA VAL A 82 19.18 -6.23 -2.89
C VAL A 82 18.90 -4.82 -3.41
N THR A 83 17.66 -4.35 -3.26
CA THR A 83 17.26 -2.99 -3.67
C THR A 83 18.03 -1.93 -2.90
N VAL A 84 18.15 -2.02 -1.56
CA VAL A 84 18.89 -1.03 -0.77
C VAL A 84 20.38 -1.02 -1.11
N ILE A 85 20.99 -2.20 -1.31
CA ILE A 85 22.41 -2.29 -1.71
C ILE A 85 22.60 -1.66 -3.09
N THR A 86 21.72 -1.99 -4.04
CA THR A 86 21.79 -1.46 -5.41
C THR A 86 21.57 0.05 -5.41
N ASP A 87 20.60 0.55 -4.64
CA ASP A 87 20.32 1.98 -4.50
C ASP A 87 21.52 2.73 -3.90
N THR A 88 22.17 2.16 -2.89
CA THR A 88 23.39 2.71 -2.30
C THR A 88 24.54 2.75 -3.32
N ALA A 89 24.73 1.67 -4.09
CA ALA A 89 25.79 1.60 -5.11
C ALA A 89 25.55 2.57 -6.27
N VAL A 90 24.30 2.70 -6.73
CA VAL A 90 23.88 3.64 -7.77
C VAL A 90 24.06 5.06 -7.27
N SER A 91 23.51 5.41 -6.10
CA SER A 91 23.67 6.73 -5.50
C SER A 91 25.13 7.14 -5.37
N TYR A 92 26.00 6.22 -4.91
CA TYR A 92 27.43 6.47 -4.81
C TYR A 92 28.09 6.73 -6.17
N ARG A 93 27.73 5.95 -7.20
CA ARG A 93 28.24 6.15 -8.56
C ARG A 93 27.89 7.54 -9.10
N TYR A 94 26.63 7.95 -9.00
CA TYR A 94 26.17 9.25 -9.47
C TYR A 94 26.80 10.42 -8.67
N MET A 95 27.01 10.24 -7.36
CA MET A 95 27.75 11.22 -6.54
C MET A 95 29.21 11.38 -6.95
N VAL A 96 29.90 10.30 -7.32
CA VAL A 96 31.32 10.33 -7.73
C VAL A 96 31.49 10.83 -9.16
N GLU A 97 30.56 10.50 -10.06
CA GLU A 97 30.57 10.94 -11.47
C GLU A 97 30.14 12.41 -11.62
N GLY A 98 29.77 13.09 -10.53
CA GLY A 98 29.40 14.51 -10.54
C GLY A 98 28.02 14.80 -11.15
N GLU A 99 27.26 13.76 -11.45
CA GLU A 99 25.92 13.88 -11.99
C GLU A 99 24.92 14.20 -10.86
N PRO A 100 24.13 15.28 -10.98
CA PRO A 100 23.40 15.85 -9.85
C PRO A 100 22.19 15.02 -9.39
N LYS A 101 21.73 14.03 -10.15
CA LYS A 101 20.51 13.26 -9.81
C LYS A 101 20.46 11.90 -10.50
N VAL A 102 20.13 10.88 -9.71
CA VAL A 102 19.75 9.55 -10.22
C VAL A 102 18.49 9.67 -11.10
N PRO A 103 18.37 8.93 -12.22
CA PRO A 103 17.22 9.03 -13.13
C PRO A 103 15.88 8.87 -12.41
N LEU A 104 14.90 9.73 -12.74
CA LEU A 104 13.56 9.71 -12.13
C LEU A 104 12.85 8.36 -12.32
N SER A 105 13.02 7.71 -13.47
CA SER A 105 12.46 6.38 -13.74
C SER A 105 13.00 5.31 -12.79
N TYR A 106 14.30 5.34 -12.51
CA TYR A 106 14.94 4.45 -11.54
C TYR A 106 14.42 4.73 -10.12
N GLN A 107 14.38 6.00 -9.70
CA GLN A 107 13.86 6.38 -8.38
C GLN A 107 12.41 5.95 -8.17
N ARG A 108 11.56 6.03 -9.20
CA ARG A 108 10.18 5.51 -9.15
C ARG A 108 10.14 4.01 -8.88
N ILE A 109 10.94 3.22 -9.58
CA ILE A 109 10.98 1.76 -9.43
C ILE A 109 11.50 1.37 -8.05
N VAL A 110 12.61 1.96 -7.62
CA VAL A 110 13.19 1.68 -6.29
C VAL A 110 12.22 2.08 -5.18
N SER A 111 11.59 3.25 -5.28
CA SER A 111 10.61 3.70 -4.29
C SER A 111 9.34 2.85 -4.29
N PHE A 112 8.91 2.35 -5.44
CA PHE A 112 7.79 1.41 -5.51
C PHE A 112 8.11 0.08 -4.82
N ILE A 113 9.28 -0.49 -5.10
CA ILE A 113 9.74 -1.75 -4.48
C ILE A 113 9.90 -1.56 -2.97
N GLY A 114 10.51 -0.45 -2.54
CA GLY A 114 10.67 -0.10 -1.12
C GLY A 114 9.34 0.11 -0.40
N PHE A 115 8.37 0.75 -1.05
CA PHE A 115 7.01 0.92 -0.54
C PHE A 115 6.30 -0.42 -0.40
N PHE A 116 6.26 -1.22 -1.46
CA PHE A 116 5.56 -2.49 -1.48
C PHE A 116 6.17 -3.49 -0.48
N CYS A 117 7.48 -3.71 -0.55
CA CYS A 117 8.16 -4.64 0.35
C CYS A 117 8.14 -4.14 1.80
N GLY A 118 8.37 -2.83 2.01
CA GLY A 118 8.33 -2.20 3.33
C GLY A 118 6.97 -2.34 4.01
N MET A 119 5.88 -2.13 3.27
CA MET A 119 4.51 -2.28 3.78
C MET A 119 4.24 -3.71 4.27
N TRP A 120 4.50 -4.71 3.43
CA TRP A 120 4.23 -6.11 3.75
C TRP A 120 5.11 -6.62 4.91
N LEU A 121 6.39 -6.24 4.94
CA LEU A 121 7.30 -6.60 6.02
C LEU A 121 6.96 -5.87 7.33
N TYR A 122 6.50 -4.63 7.27
CA TYR A 122 6.03 -3.90 8.45
C TYR A 122 4.76 -4.55 9.01
N LEU A 123 3.80 -4.91 8.16
CA LEU A 123 2.56 -5.58 8.59
C LEU A 123 2.84 -6.94 9.23
N ALA A 124 3.80 -7.71 8.68
CA ALA A 124 4.15 -9.03 9.18
C ALA A 124 4.99 -8.99 10.47
N TYR A 125 6.05 -8.18 10.50
CA TYR A 125 7.05 -8.21 11.58
C TYR A 125 6.95 -7.06 12.58
N HIS A 126 6.24 -5.97 12.25
CA HIS A 126 6.10 -4.77 13.08
C HIS A 126 7.46 -4.17 13.52
N VAL A 127 8.49 -4.33 12.69
CA VAL A 127 9.82 -3.74 12.93
C VAL A 127 9.84 -2.32 12.42
N THR A 128 10.25 -1.38 13.27
CA THR A 128 10.29 0.07 12.98
C THR A 128 11.11 0.41 11.74
N ALA A 129 12.19 -0.32 11.47
CA ALA A 129 13.02 -0.14 10.28
C ALA A 129 12.21 -0.32 8.97
N TYR A 130 11.37 -1.35 8.89
CA TYR A 130 10.51 -1.56 7.70
C TYR A 130 9.45 -0.47 7.59
N GLY A 131 8.93 0.02 8.71
CA GLY A 131 8.00 1.16 8.74
C GLY A 131 8.65 2.46 8.26
N LEU A 132 9.90 2.72 8.63
CA LEU A 132 10.67 3.86 8.13
C LEU A 132 10.94 3.75 6.63
N ILE A 133 11.35 2.58 6.15
CA ILE A 133 11.58 2.34 4.71
C ILE A 133 10.28 2.51 3.95
N PHE A 134 9.18 1.97 4.46
CA PHE A 134 7.84 2.15 3.90
C PHE A 134 7.49 3.64 3.78
N PHE A 135 7.62 4.40 4.86
CA PHE A 135 7.24 5.81 4.88
C PHE A 135 8.15 6.66 3.99
N ALA A 136 9.47 6.45 4.06
CA ALA A 136 10.44 7.15 3.21
C ALA A 136 10.19 6.84 1.72
N SER A 137 9.98 5.56 1.39
CA SER A 137 9.69 5.15 0.02
C SER A 137 8.34 5.66 -0.46
N PHE A 138 7.33 5.75 0.41
CA PHE A 138 6.03 6.31 0.08
C PHE A 138 6.13 7.80 -0.27
N VAL A 139 6.86 8.58 0.54
CA VAL A 139 7.07 10.01 0.29
C VAL A 139 7.85 10.21 -1.01
N THR A 140 8.94 9.47 -1.21
CA THR A 140 9.75 9.56 -2.43
C THR A 140 8.96 9.12 -3.67
N PHE A 141 8.19 8.03 -3.57
CA PHE A 141 7.34 7.56 -4.67
C PHE A 141 6.29 8.61 -5.04
N THR A 142 5.58 9.13 -4.04
CA THR A 142 4.57 10.20 -4.22
C THR A 142 5.21 11.41 -4.90
N TRP A 143 6.35 11.88 -4.40
CA TRP A 143 7.10 12.98 -4.99
C TRP A 143 7.46 12.71 -6.46
N THR A 144 8.05 11.56 -6.77
CA THR A 144 8.48 11.21 -8.13
C THR A 144 7.33 11.09 -9.12
N MET A 145 6.10 10.82 -8.66
CA MET A 145 4.90 10.76 -9.49
C MET A 145 4.33 12.16 -9.80
N PHE A 146 4.53 13.13 -8.92
CA PHE A 146 4.00 14.50 -9.08
C PHE A 146 4.99 15.51 -9.68
N VAL A 147 6.28 15.15 -9.79
CA VAL A 147 7.25 15.95 -10.56
C VAL A 147 6.93 15.84 -12.05
N LYS A 148 6.53 16.97 -12.65
CA LYS A 148 6.38 17.13 -14.11
C LYS A 148 7.74 17.02 -14.80
N GLU A 149 7.75 16.28 -15.92
CA GLU A 149 8.91 16.03 -16.79
C GLU A 149 9.56 17.34 -17.27
N GLU A 150 8.77 18.40 -17.50
CA GLU A 150 9.23 19.74 -17.93
C GLU A 150 10.25 20.39 -16.97
N ARG A 151 10.07 20.29 -15.65
CA ARG A 151 11.06 20.81 -14.68
C ARG A 151 12.33 19.98 -14.60
N ALA A 152 12.25 18.70 -14.95
CA ALA A 152 13.39 17.80 -14.95
C ALA A 152 14.27 17.97 -16.20
N GLU A 153 13.72 18.55 -17.28
CA GLU A 153 14.45 18.98 -18.46
C GLU A 153 14.97 20.42 -18.32
N GLU A 154 14.19 21.34 -17.73
CA GLU A 154 14.65 22.69 -17.39
C GLU A 154 15.83 22.68 -16.39
N GLU A 155 15.82 21.82 -15.36
CA GLU A 155 16.98 21.64 -14.45
C GLU A 155 18.20 21.00 -15.14
N LYS A 156 18.02 20.29 -16.27
CA LYS A 156 19.14 19.77 -17.08
C LYS A 156 19.73 20.84 -17.99
N GLU A 157 18.91 21.73 -18.56
CA GLU A 157 19.35 22.81 -19.45
C GLU A 157 19.94 24.01 -18.69
N GLU A 158 19.37 24.39 -17.55
CA GLU A 158 19.84 25.53 -16.74
C GLU A 158 21.17 25.21 -16.00
N PHE A 159 21.50 23.92 -15.87
CA PHE A 159 22.68 23.41 -15.16
C PHE A 159 23.74 22.80 -16.10
N GLU A 160 23.92 23.37 -17.28
CA GLU A 160 25.23 23.37 -17.96
C GLU A 160 26.04 24.60 -17.49
N PRO A 161 26.57 24.69 -16.26
CA PRO A 161 27.34 25.86 -15.89
C PRO A 161 28.67 25.80 -16.64
N GLU A 162 28.95 26.87 -17.40
CA GLU A 162 30.21 27.22 -18.04
C GLU A 162 31.46 27.04 -17.12
N VAL A 163 31.22 26.93 -15.82
CA VAL A 163 32.16 26.61 -14.73
C VAL A 163 33.00 25.34 -14.99
N TRP A 164 32.48 24.34 -15.72
CA TRP A 164 33.25 23.14 -16.04
C TRP A 164 34.24 23.32 -17.20
N LYS A 165 34.02 24.31 -18.09
CA LYS A 165 35.04 24.66 -19.11
C LYS A 165 36.27 25.28 -18.46
N GLU A 166 36.09 26.10 -17.43
CA GLU A 166 37.22 26.68 -16.69
C GLU A 166 37.98 25.63 -15.88
N THR A 167 37.26 24.77 -15.15
CA THR A 167 37.88 23.75 -14.29
C THR A 167 38.61 22.68 -15.10
N ALA A 168 38.06 22.25 -16.26
CA ALA A 168 38.74 21.35 -17.18
C ALA A 168 39.97 22.02 -17.84
N SER A 169 39.97 23.34 -18.04
CA SER A 169 41.14 24.06 -18.60
C SER A 169 42.32 24.13 -17.64
N ILE A 170 42.05 24.17 -16.32
CA ILE A 170 43.11 24.22 -15.29
C ILE A 170 43.88 22.90 -15.25
N PHE A 171 43.19 21.76 -15.39
CA PHE A 171 43.82 20.44 -15.41
C PHE A 171 44.58 20.15 -16.71
N ASN A 172 44.17 20.73 -17.84
CA ASN A 172 44.85 20.54 -19.13
C ASN A 172 46.09 21.45 -19.32
N LYS A 173 46.36 22.37 -18.38
CA LYS A 173 47.54 23.25 -18.39
C LYS A 173 48.72 22.66 -17.60
N TRP A 174 48.52 21.50 -16.97
CA TRP A 174 49.47 20.80 -16.09
C TRP A 174 49.82 19.39 -16.60
N TRP A 175 49.67 19.17 -17.91
CA TRP A 175 50.20 18.04 -18.69
C TRP A 175 50.78 18.60 -19.99
#